data_AF-A0A6M0BDQ9-F1
#
_entry.id   AF-A0A6M0BDQ9-F1
#
_cell.length_a   1.000
_cell.length_b   1.000
_cell.length_c   1.000
_cell.angle_alpha   90.00
_cell.angle_beta   90.00
_cell.angle_gamma   90.00
#
_symmetry.space_group_name_H-M   'P 1'
#
loop_
_entity.id
_entity.type
_entity.pdbx_description
1 polymer ?
#
loop_
_entity_poly.entity_id
_entity_poly.type
_entity_poly.pdbx_seq_one_letter_code
_entity_poly.pdbx_strand_id
1 'polypeptide(L)'
;MKTALSPESAFFSSHRPNHKSVASTSERQSKLDIETMVNQMITRGQLSRQEYLQLTSAFLCDYNINDAERHQINRIFDNVQTGRVKLVDYQVS
;
A
#
# COMPACT_ATOMS: atom_id res chain seq x y z
N MET A 1 -48.80 -40.89 28.43
CA MET A 1 -48.54 -42.34 28.21
C MET A 1 -47.54 -42.48 27.06
N LYS A 2 -46.48 -43.28 27.27
CA LYS A 2 -45.66 -44.01 26.27
C LYS A 2 -44.76 -43.15 25.34
N THR A 3 -43.46 -43.04 25.64
CA THR A 3 -42.30 -43.83 25.10
C THR A 3 -41.99 -43.48 23.62
N ALA A 4 -40.78 -43.16 23.19
CA ALA A 4 -39.48 -43.70 23.61
C ALA A 4 -38.33 -42.72 23.30
N LEU A 5 -37.31 -42.72 24.17
CA LEU A 5 -35.92 -42.48 23.78
C LEU A 5 -35.47 -43.64 22.89
N SER A 6 -34.81 -43.35 21.78
CA SER A 6 -33.78 -44.26 21.23
C SER A 6 -32.56 -43.44 20.81
N PRO A 7 -31.34 -43.86 21.21
CA PRO A 7 -30.09 -43.22 20.90
C PRO A 7 -29.47 -43.81 19.63
N GLU A 8 -28.77 -43.01 18.83
CA GLU A 8 -27.58 -43.36 18.03
C GLU A 8 -27.28 -42.20 17.05
N SER A 9 -26.21 -41.46 17.32
CA SER A 9 -24.92 -41.58 16.63
C SER A 9 -24.87 -40.79 15.31
N ALA A 10 -24.59 -39.50 15.44
CA ALA A 10 -23.85 -38.77 14.40
C ALA A 10 -22.68 -38.07 15.07
N PHE A 11 -21.66 -38.89 15.31
CA PHE A 11 -20.28 -38.50 15.57
C PHE A 11 -19.77 -37.67 14.39
N PHE A 12 -20.07 -36.37 14.36
CA PHE A 12 -19.32 -35.44 13.53
C PHE A 12 -18.96 -34.22 14.35
N SER A 13 -17.87 -34.38 15.09
CA SER A 13 -16.99 -33.30 15.47
C SER A 13 -16.75 -32.46 14.22
N SER A 14 -17.42 -31.30 14.12
CA SER A 14 -17.12 -30.30 13.11
C SER A 14 -15.81 -29.62 13.48
N HIS A 15 -14.71 -30.37 13.35
CA HIS A 15 -13.42 -29.79 13.06
C HIS A 15 -13.54 -29.13 11.70
N ARG A 16 -14.03 -27.89 11.68
CA ARG A 16 -13.92 -27.04 10.51
C ARG A 16 -12.42 -26.72 10.37
N PRO A 17 -11.74 -27.21 9.32
CA PRO A 17 -10.37 -26.82 9.11
C PRO A 17 -10.32 -25.30 8.91
N ASN A 18 -9.30 -24.75 9.51
CA ASN A 18 -8.86 -23.37 9.49
C ASN A 18 -8.85 -22.82 8.04
N HIS A 19 -9.94 -22.20 7.60
CA HIS A 19 -9.86 -21.19 6.56
C HIS A 19 -9.48 -19.88 7.23
N LYS A 20 -8.20 -19.81 7.63
CA LYS A 20 -7.50 -18.53 7.69
C LYS A 20 -7.68 -17.95 6.30
N SER A 21 -8.64 -17.04 6.18
CA SER A 21 -8.81 -16.24 4.98
C SER A 21 -7.54 -15.43 4.86
N VAL A 22 -6.60 -15.94 4.08
CA VAL A 22 -5.45 -15.20 3.57
C VAL A 22 -5.99 -14.36 2.41
N ALA A 23 -6.81 -13.40 2.77
CA ALA A 23 -7.26 -12.27 1.99
C ALA A 23 -7.49 -11.21 3.08
N SER A 24 -6.60 -10.27 3.36
CA SER A 24 -5.84 -9.46 2.41
C SER A 24 -4.55 -8.99 3.07
N THR A 25 -3.41 -9.63 2.78
CA THR A 25 -2.10 -8.98 3.03
C THR A 25 -1.72 -8.00 1.93
N SER A 26 -2.61 -7.75 0.96
CA SER A 26 -2.45 -6.73 -0.09
C SER A 26 -3.04 -5.36 0.28
N GLU A 27 -3.37 -5.10 1.55
CA GLU A 27 -3.75 -3.75 2.01
C GLU A 27 -2.67 -3.05 2.83
N ARG A 28 -1.54 -3.72 3.12
CA ARG A 28 -0.40 -3.08 3.81
C ARG A 28 0.56 -2.37 2.86
N GLN A 29 0.32 -2.41 1.55
CA GLN A 29 1.18 -1.78 0.54
C GLN A 29 0.63 -0.46 0.00
N SER A 30 -0.58 -0.07 0.37
CA SER A 30 -1.35 0.95 -0.37
C SER A 30 -1.63 2.21 0.45
N LYS A 31 -0.86 2.45 1.51
CA LYS A 31 -0.80 3.76 2.15
C LYS A 31 0.63 4.06 2.58
N LEU A 32 1.56 3.93 1.62
CA LEU A 32 2.80 4.68 1.72
C LEU A 32 2.40 6.14 1.73
N ASP A 33 2.46 6.73 2.92
CA ASP A 33 2.18 8.14 3.14
C ASP A 33 3.06 8.96 2.19
N ILE A 34 2.43 9.57 1.18
CA ILE A 34 3.11 10.33 0.11
C ILE A 34 3.99 11.40 0.74
N GLU A 35 3.56 11.97 1.87
CA GLU A 35 4.33 12.92 2.65
C GLU A 35 5.64 12.32 3.17
N THR A 36 5.58 11.16 3.84
CA THR A 36 6.78 10.45 4.30
C THR A 36 7.74 10.15 3.15
N MET A 37 7.21 9.69 2.02
CA MET A 37 8.02 9.36 0.84
C MET A 37 8.71 10.60 0.24
N VAL A 38 7.96 11.69 0.06
CA VAL A 38 8.47 12.98 -0.43
C VAL A 38 9.51 13.56 0.53
N ASN A 39 9.27 13.50 1.84
CA ASN A 39 10.22 13.96 2.84
C ASN A 39 11.56 13.20 2.75
N GLN A 40 11.53 11.89 2.51
CA GLN A 40 12.75 11.10 2.31
C GLN A 40 13.51 11.50 1.04
N MET A 41 12.81 11.77 -0.07
CA MET A 41 13.45 12.23 -1.32
C MET A 41 14.10 13.61 -1.14
N ILE A 42 13.42 14.54 -0.46
CA ILE A 42 13.95 15.87 -0.16
C ILE A 42 15.15 15.77 0.79
N THR A 43 15.07 14.94 1.83
CA THR A 43 16.16 14.75 2.80
C THR A 43 17.41 14.18 2.11
N ARG A 44 17.22 13.24 1.18
CA ARG A 44 18.31 12.68 0.37
C ARG A 44 18.85 13.68 -0.66
N GLY A 45 18.09 14.72 -1.00
CA GLY A 45 18.39 15.67 -2.08
C GLY A 45 18.42 15.00 -3.45
N GLN A 46 17.85 13.80 -3.57
CA GLN A 46 17.92 12.95 -4.75
C GLN A 46 16.57 12.33 -5.02
N LEU A 47 16.23 12.26 -6.30
CA LEU A 47 15.04 11.61 -6.80
C LEU A 47 15.44 10.64 -7.91
N SER A 48 15.21 9.34 -7.68
CA SER A 48 15.47 8.36 -8.73
C SER A 48 14.46 8.48 -9.87
N ARG A 49 14.85 8.03 -11.07
CA ARG A 49 13.93 7.97 -12.21
C ARG A 49 12.70 7.12 -11.93
N GLN A 50 12.86 6.01 -11.18
CA GLN A 50 11.74 5.16 -10.79
C GLN A 50 10.77 5.90 -9.85
N GLU A 51 11.29 6.59 -8.83
CA GLU A 51 10.48 7.39 -7.90
C GLU A 51 9.76 8.52 -8.63
N TYR A 52 10.43 9.20 -9.56
CA TYR A 52 9.80 10.22 -10.41
C TYR A 52 8.63 9.66 -11.23
N LEU A 53 8.81 8.50 -11.85
CA LEU A 53 7.75 7.83 -12.63
C LEU A 53 6.59 7.36 -11.74
N GLN A 54 6.87 6.88 -10.52
CA GLN A 54 5.84 6.50 -9.56
C GLN A 54 4.99 7.71 -9.14
N LEU A 55 5.64 8.83 -8.80
CA LEU A 55 4.94 10.08 -8.46
C LEU A 55 4.11 10.61 -9.62
N THR A 56 4.66 10.60 -10.83
CA THR A 56 3.96 11.05 -12.04
C THR A 56 2.76 10.15 -12.34
N SER A 57 2.93 8.84 -12.24
CA SER A 57 1.83 7.88 -12.45
C SER A 57 0.74 8.06 -11.40
N ALA A 58 1.10 8.22 -10.13
CA ALA A 58 0.13 8.47 -9.07
C ALA A 58 -0.67 9.76 -9.35
N PHE A 59 0.03 10.84 -9.72
CA PHE A 59 -0.57 12.12 -10.05
C PHE A 59 -1.50 12.08 -11.27
N LEU A 60 -1.16 11.32 -12.31
CA LEU A 60 -1.94 11.23 -13.55
C LEU A 60 -3.12 10.25 -13.46
N CYS A 61 -3.01 9.21 -12.64
CA CYS A 61 -4.04 8.17 -12.52
C CYS A 61 -5.21 8.57 -11.60
N ASP A 62 -5.30 9.84 -11.17
CA ASP A 62 -6.34 10.36 -10.26
C ASP A 62 -6.62 9.39 -9.10
N TYR A 63 -5.55 8.86 -8.49
CA TYR A 63 -5.63 7.82 -7.49
C TYR A 63 -6.15 8.36 -6.15
N ASN A 64 -7.40 8.84 -6.07
CA ASN A 64 -7.99 9.47 -4.89
C ASN A 64 -7.00 10.39 -4.13
N ILE A 65 -6.13 11.09 -4.88
CA ILE A 65 -5.09 11.94 -4.31
C ILE A 65 -5.80 13.16 -3.76
N ASN A 66 -5.71 13.36 -2.45
CA ASN A 66 -6.27 14.54 -1.83
C ASN A 66 -5.38 15.77 -2.08
N ASP A 67 -5.91 16.97 -1.83
CA ASP A 67 -5.17 18.21 -2.09
C ASP A 67 -3.83 18.28 -1.33
N ALA A 68 -3.75 17.73 -0.12
CA ALA A 68 -2.51 17.72 0.66
C ALA A 68 -1.44 16.84 0.00
N GLU A 69 -1.80 15.64 -0.46
CA GLU A 69 -0.91 14.76 -1.20
C GLU A 69 -0.46 15.40 -2.52
N ARG A 70 -1.38 16.07 -3.22
CA ARG A 70 -1.06 16.83 -4.45
C ARG A 70 -0.05 17.93 -4.17
N HIS A 71 -0.19 18.65 -3.06
CA HIS A 71 0.77 19.65 -2.62
C HIS A 71 2.15 19.02 -2.32
N GLN A 72 2.21 17.84 -1.72
CA GLN A 72 3.49 17.15 -1.49
C GLN A 72 4.18 16.75 -2.80
N ILE A 73 3.41 16.23 -3.76
CA ILE A 73 3.92 15.85 -5.08
C ILE A 73 4.44 17.08 -5.84
N ASN A 74 3.68 18.18 -5.84
CA ASN A 74 4.14 19.43 -6.46
C ASN A 74 5.40 19.95 -5.78
N ARG A 75 5.49 19.87 -4.45
CA ARG A 75 6.66 20.32 -3.69
C ARG A 75 7.93 19.59 -4.13
N ILE A 76 7.89 18.28 -4.34
CA ILE A 76 9.08 17.55 -4.81
C ILE A 76 9.45 17.96 -6.23
N PHE A 77 8.48 18.13 -7.13
CA PHE A 77 8.73 18.60 -8.50
C PHE A 77 9.33 20.01 -8.53
N ASP A 78 8.85 20.93 -7.70
CA ASP A 78 9.43 22.26 -7.54
C ASP A 78 10.89 22.19 -7.04
N ASN A 79 11.17 21.30 -6.10
CA ASN A 79 12.54 21.10 -5.60
C ASN A 79 13.46 20.52 -6.69
N VAL A 80 12.94 19.67 -7.58
CA VAL A 80 13.69 19.19 -8.76
C VAL A 80 13.92 20.33 -9.74
N GLN A 81 12.90 21.13 -10.06
CA GLN A 81 12.99 22.24 -11.00
C GLN A 81 13.94 23.34 -10.53
N THR A 82 13.96 23.62 -9.22
CA THR A 82 14.89 24.58 -8.60
C THR A 82 16.30 24.01 -8.38
N GLY A 83 16.53 22.72 -8.69
CA GLY A 83 17.81 22.05 -8.53
C GLY A 83 18.19 21.70 -7.09
N ARG A 84 17.27 21.88 -6.12
CA ARG A 84 17.45 21.47 -4.72
C ARG A 84 17.45 19.95 -4.56
N VAL A 85 16.71 19.25 -5.43
CA VAL A 85 16.72 17.80 -5.55
C VAL A 85 17.25 17.45 -6.93
N LYS A 86 18.24 16.54 -7.00
CA LYS A 86 18.80 16.08 -8.27
C LYS A 86 18.09 14.82 -8.73
N LEU A 87 17.72 14.78 -10.00
CA LEU A 87 17.33 13.54 -10.65
C LEU A 87 18.58 12.67 -10.80
N VAL A 88 18.56 11.52 -10.14
CA VAL A 88 19.64 10.52 -10.22
C VAL A 88 19.14 9.33 -10.99
N ASP A 89 19.95 8.85 -11.93
CA ASP A 89 19.66 7.57 -12.57
C ASP A 89 20.17 6.49 -11.61
N TYR A 90 19.26 5.73 -11.00
CA TYR A 90 19.64 4.68 -10.07
C TYR A 90 20.17 3.50 -10.89
N GLN A 91 21.47 3.54 -11.21
CA GLN A 91 22.19 2.40 -11.74
C GLN A 91 22.35 1.40 -10.59
N VAL A 92 21.51 0.35 -10.60
CA VAL A 92 21.73 -0.82 -9.74
C VAL A 92 23.04 -1.47 -10.19
N SER A 93 23.99 -1.61 -9.25
CA SER A 93 25.25 -2.34 -9.42
C SER A 93 25.03 -3.82 -9.70
#